data_AF-A0A9E5YRB9-F1
#
_entry.id   AF-A0A9E5YRB9-F1
#
_cell.length_a   1.000
_cell.length_b   1.000
_cell.length_c   1.000
_cell.angle_alpha   90.00
_cell.angle_beta   90.00
_cell.angle_gamma   90.00
#
_symmetry.space_group_name_H-M   'P 1'
#
loop_
_entity.id
_entity.type
_entity.pdbx_description
1 polymer ?
#
loop_
_entity_poly.entity_id
_entity_poly.type
_entity_poly.pdbx_seq_one_letter_code
_entity_poly.pdbx_strand_id
1 'polypeptide(L)'
;MKKNDYDRFLLDVLNEIQIARINAVSETVKVMTKLYFKIGEIIVSKQEKFGWGSSIISKLADDIKSIENTTTGFSLTNLKYMRQFYLEYNEKKTLQQIALNIPWGHNILIMQKIKVAKEKQYYLRATKDYGWSRNILLNQIKVDAFSRHKSIEKQHN
;
A
#
# COMPACT_ATOMS: atom_id res chain seq x y z
N MET A 1 4.08 -28.97 36.84
CA MET A 1 3.07 -28.66 35.80
C MET A 1 2.94 -29.87 34.89
N LYS A 2 1.72 -30.30 34.56
CA LYS A 2 1.54 -31.35 33.55
C LYS A 2 1.96 -30.76 32.20
N LYS A 3 2.62 -31.54 31.33
CA LYS A 3 3.13 -31.12 30.01
C LYS A 3 2.12 -30.26 29.20
N ASN A 4 0.84 -30.62 29.30
CA ASN A 4 -0.30 -29.93 28.67
C ASN A 4 -0.53 -28.48 29.18
N ASP A 5 -0.23 -28.19 30.45
CA ASP A 5 -0.41 -26.83 31.01
C ASP A 5 0.68 -25.88 30.50
N TYR A 6 1.91 -26.38 30.36
CA TYR A 6 3.01 -25.60 29.80
C TYR A 6 2.83 -25.35 28.31
N ASP A 7 2.38 -26.36 27.54
CA ASP A 7 2.14 -26.21 26.11
C ASP A 7 1.04 -25.15 25.83
N ARG A 8 -0.02 -25.12 26.65
CA ARG A 8 -1.05 -24.07 26.58
C ARG A 8 -0.49 -22.68 26.91
N PHE A 9 0.24 -22.56 28.02
CA PHE A 9 0.90 -21.30 28.39
C PHE A 9 1.84 -20.80 27.28
N LEU A 10 2.61 -21.69 26.66
CA LEU A 10 3.50 -21.36 25.55
C LEU A 10 2.71 -20.86 24.34
N LEU A 11 1.61 -21.53 23.98
CA LEU A 11 0.75 -21.11 22.86
C LEU A 11 0.13 -19.72 23.11
N ASP A 12 -0.32 -19.45 24.34
CA ASP A 12 -0.88 -18.14 24.70
C ASP A 12 0.17 -17.03 24.56
N VAL A 13 1.38 -17.25 25.09
CA VAL A 13 2.49 -16.28 24.97
C VAL A 13 2.89 -16.07 23.52
N LEU A 14 3.01 -17.15 22.73
CA LEU A 14 3.34 -17.05 21.32
C LEU A 14 2.26 -16.29 20.54
N ASN A 15 0.98 -16.48 20.86
CA ASN A 15 -0.12 -15.76 20.25
C ASN A 15 -0.05 -14.25 20.54
N GLU A 16 0.16 -13.86 21.80
CA GLU A 16 0.31 -12.45 22.19
C GLU A 16 1.50 -11.78 21.47
N ILE A 17 2.63 -12.47 21.36
CA ILE A 17 3.81 -11.99 20.61
C ILE A 17 3.45 -11.76 19.13
N GLN A 18 2.71 -12.69 18.51
CA GLN A 18 2.31 -12.56 17.11
C GLN A 18 1.34 -11.40 16.89
N ILE A 19 0.34 -11.25 17.76
CA ILE A 19 -0.61 -10.12 17.72
C ILE A 19 0.13 -8.78 17.83
N ALA A 20 1.04 -8.66 18.80
CA ALA A 20 1.83 -7.45 18.99
C ALA A 20 2.67 -7.10 17.74
N ARG A 21 3.30 -8.11 17.11
CA ARG A 21 4.08 -7.93 15.88
C ARG A 21 3.20 -7.47 14.70
N ILE A 22 2.05 -8.10 14.50
CA ILE A 22 1.11 -7.74 13.42
C ILE A 22 0.63 -6.29 13.60
N ASN A 23 0.29 -5.91 14.83
CA ASN A 23 -0.16 -4.55 15.13
C ASN A 23 0.93 -3.50 14.86
N ALA A 24 2.17 -3.77 15.29
CA ALA A 24 3.31 -2.87 15.06
C ALA A 24 3.60 -2.67 13.56
N VAL A 25 3.54 -3.75 12.77
CA VAL A 25 3.72 -3.69 11.32
C VAL A 25 2.57 -2.90 10.66
N SER A 26 1.32 -3.17 11.06
CA SER A 26 0.14 -2.50 10.51
C SER A 26 0.18 -0.99 10.76
N GLU A 27 0.55 -0.56 11.97
CA GLU A 27 0.65 0.88 12.27
C GLU A 27 1.78 1.53 11.48
N THR A 28 2.93 0.86 11.36
CA THR A 28 4.05 1.34 10.53
C THR A 28 3.63 1.50 9.07
N VAL A 29 2.92 0.53 8.49
CA VAL A 29 2.39 0.60 7.13
C VAL A 29 1.48 1.81 6.96
N LYS A 30 0.58 2.04 7.91
CA LYS A 30 -0.37 3.15 7.88
C LYS A 30 0.32 4.50 7.96
N VAL A 31 1.29 4.66 8.87
CA VAL A 31 2.10 5.88 9.01
C VAL A 31 2.86 6.17 7.71
N MET A 32 3.58 5.19 7.18
CA MET A 32 4.38 5.35 5.96
C MET A 32 3.51 5.65 4.74
N THR A 33 2.38 4.96 4.58
CA THR A 33 1.50 5.17 3.43
C THR A 33 0.80 6.52 3.49
N LYS A 34 0.43 7.00 4.68
CA LYS A 34 -0.07 8.37 4.88
C LYS A 34 0.98 9.42 4.54
N LEU A 35 2.23 9.23 4.97
CA LEU A 35 3.34 10.12 4.61
C LEU A 35 3.48 10.21 3.09
N TYR A 36 3.51 9.07 2.40
CA TYR A 36 3.62 9.02 0.94
C TYR A 36 2.44 9.67 0.23
N PHE A 37 1.22 9.50 0.74
CA PHE A 37 0.05 10.22 0.24
C PHE A 37 0.20 11.74 0.41
N LYS A 38 0.67 12.20 1.59
CA LYS A 38 0.88 13.62 1.88
C LYS A 38 1.97 14.24 1.01
N ILE A 39 3.07 13.53 0.76
CA ILE A 39 4.13 13.99 -0.14
C ILE A 39 3.56 14.16 -1.56
N GLY A 40 2.75 13.20 -2.03
CA GLY A 40 2.07 13.30 -3.32
C GLY A 40 1.18 14.54 -3.43
N GLU A 41 0.39 14.83 -2.38
CA GLU A 41 -0.44 16.04 -2.29
C GLU A 41 0.41 17.32 -2.41
N ILE A 42 1.50 17.40 -1.65
CA ILE A 42 2.39 18.56 -1.65
C ILE A 42 2.99 18.77 -3.04
N ILE A 43 3.47 17.70 -3.68
CA ILE A 43 4.04 17.77 -5.03
C ILE A 43 3.00 18.32 -6.02
N VAL A 44 1.78 17.76 -6.05
CA VAL A 44 0.73 18.20 -6.98
C VAL A 44 0.34 19.65 -6.73
N SER A 45 0.06 20.01 -5.48
CA SER A 45 -0.33 21.37 -5.10
C SER A 45 0.73 22.42 -5.49
N LYS A 46 2.01 22.11 -5.31
CA LYS A 46 3.11 23.02 -5.67
C LYS A 46 3.30 23.11 -7.18
N GLN A 47 3.18 22.00 -7.90
CA GLN A 47 3.22 22.02 -9.36
C GLN A 47 2.10 22.88 -9.95
N GLU A 48 0.87 22.75 -9.45
CA GLU A 48 -0.27 23.56 -9.90
C GLU A 48 -0.10 25.04 -9.56
N LYS A 49 0.30 25.35 -8.32
CA LYS A 49 0.46 26.73 -7.85
C LYS A 49 1.54 27.51 -8.60
N PHE A 50 2.63 26.86 -8.99
CA PHE A 50 3.80 27.53 -9.58
C PHE A 50 4.04 27.18 -11.05
N GLY A 51 3.17 26.37 -11.67
CA GLY A 51 3.34 25.91 -13.05
C GLY A 51 4.57 25.02 -13.27
N TRP A 52 5.03 24.30 -12.25
CA TRP A 52 6.23 23.47 -12.35
C TRP A 52 5.99 22.17 -13.12
N GLY A 53 6.85 21.91 -14.12
CA GLY A 53 6.90 20.66 -14.86
C GLY A 53 7.51 19.50 -14.07
N SER A 54 7.66 18.34 -14.70
CA SER A 54 8.14 17.10 -14.05
C SER A 54 9.59 17.15 -13.54
N SER A 55 10.40 18.10 -14.02
CA SER A 55 11.79 18.28 -13.59
C SER A 55 11.92 18.64 -12.10
N ILE A 56 10.89 19.27 -11.51
CA ILE A 56 10.90 19.61 -10.08
C ILE A 56 11.01 18.39 -9.18
N ILE A 57 10.47 17.25 -9.61
CA ILE A 57 10.52 16.00 -8.84
C ILE A 57 11.95 15.44 -8.83
N SER A 58 12.71 15.65 -9.91
CA SER A 58 14.14 15.28 -9.96
C SER A 58 14.92 16.12 -8.96
N LYS A 59 14.77 17.45 -9.04
CA LYS A 59 15.43 18.37 -8.12
C LYS A 59 15.09 18.03 -6.66
N LEU A 60 13.82 17.79 -6.36
CA LEU A 60 13.39 17.41 -5.01
C LEU A 60 14.03 16.10 -4.53
N ALA A 61 14.17 15.09 -5.41
CA ALA A 61 14.83 13.84 -5.04
C ALA A 61 16.31 14.06 -4.71
N ASP A 62 17.00 14.86 -5.51
CA ASP A 62 18.42 15.18 -5.32
C ASP A 62 18.62 15.99 -4.03
N ASP A 63 17.78 17.00 -3.79
CA ASP A 63 17.80 17.83 -2.58
C ASP A 63 17.56 16.96 -1.32
N ILE A 64 16.51 16.12 -1.29
CA ILE A 64 16.23 15.23 -0.16
C ILE A 64 17.42 14.29 0.11
N LYS A 65 17.99 13.70 -0.95
CA LYS A 65 19.13 12.79 -0.81
C LYS A 65 20.34 13.49 -0.18
N SER A 66 20.58 14.75 -0.54
CA SER A 66 21.69 15.55 0.02
C SER A 66 21.48 15.98 1.47
N ILE A 67 20.24 16.26 1.88
CA ILE A 67 19.90 16.74 3.22
C ILE A 67 19.84 15.60 4.23
N GLU A 68 19.08 14.55 3.90
CA GLU A 68 18.74 13.50 4.86
C GLU A 68 19.85 12.45 4.98
N ASN A 69 20.84 12.42 4.08
CA ASN A 69 21.79 11.32 3.91
C ASN A 69 21.09 9.93 3.84
N THR A 70 19.79 9.89 3.57
CA THR A 70 19.00 8.67 3.49
C THR A 70 19.00 8.17 2.05
N THR A 71 19.33 6.89 1.88
CA THR A 71 19.33 6.24 0.56
C THR A 71 18.03 5.52 0.24
N THR A 72 17.09 5.44 1.18
CA THR A 72 15.92 4.57 1.07
C THR A 72 14.61 5.37 1.11
N GLY A 73 13.69 5.05 0.20
CA GLY A 73 12.31 5.57 0.23
C GLY A 73 12.03 6.89 -0.49
N PHE A 74 13.03 7.69 -0.90
CA PHE A 74 12.80 9.00 -1.55
C PHE A 74 13.49 9.19 -2.91
N SER A 75 13.72 8.11 -3.64
CA SER A 75 14.23 8.21 -5.01
C SER A 75 13.24 8.94 -5.94
N LEU A 76 13.75 9.48 -7.05
CA LEU A 76 12.93 10.10 -8.10
C LEU A 76 11.73 9.23 -8.49
N THR A 77 11.96 7.94 -8.72
CA THR A 77 10.90 6.98 -9.05
C THR A 77 9.87 6.87 -7.92
N ASN A 78 10.31 6.83 -6.67
CA ASN A 78 9.37 6.73 -5.56
C ASN A 78 8.55 8.02 -5.38
N LEU A 79 9.15 9.20 -5.54
CA LEU A 79 8.41 10.47 -5.52
C LEU A 79 7.39 10.56 -6.66
N LYS A 80 7.72 10.06 -7.86
CA LYS A 80 6.75 9.92 -8.96
C LYS A 80 5.59 9.01 -8.57
N TYR A 81 5.85 7.90 -7.88
CA TYR A 81 4.78 7.04 -7.36
C TYR A 81 3.97 7.69 -6.26
N MET A 82 4.57 8.46 -5.35
CA MET A 82 3.84 9.22 -4.33
C MET A 82 2.89 10.24 -4.97
N ARG A 83 3.37 10.98 -5.98
CA ARG A 83 2.54 11.88 -6.79
C ARG A 83 1.39 11.13 -7.47
N GLN A 84 1.68 10.01 -8.11
CA GLN A 84 0.66 9.16 -8.74
C GLN A 84 -0.36 8.64 -7.71
N PHE A 85 0.10 8.26 -6.52
CA PHE A 85 -0.73 7.75 -5.43
C PHE A 85 -1.75 8.79 -4.98
N TYR A 86 -1.33 10.04 -4.82
CA TYR A 86 -2.24 11.13 -4.51
C TYR A 86 -3.28 11.33 -5.62
N LEU A 87 -2.84 11.49 -6.88
CA LEU A 87 -3.74 11.69 -8.02
C LEU A 87 -4.72 10.52 -8.24
N GLU A 88 -4.30 9.30 -7.92
CA GLU A 88 -5.14 8.12 -8.09
C GLU A 88 -6.28 8.06 -7.05
N TYR A 89 -6.03 8.51 -5.82
CA TYR A 89 -6.93 8.24 -4.70
C TYR A 89 -7.55 9.49 -4.05
N ASN A 90 -7.09 10.72 -4.35
CA ASN A 90 -7.56 11.96 -3.71
C ASN A 90 -9.08 12.17 -3.78
N GLU A 91 -9.73 11.83 -4.90
CA GLU A 91 -11.17 11.98 -5.11
C GLU A 91 -11.96 10.72 -4.75
N LYS A 92 -11.27 9.61 -4.45
CA LYS A 92 -11.88 8.29 -4.27
C LYS A 92 -11.82 7.87 -2.80
N LYS A 93 -12.54 8.58 -1.92
CA LYS A 93 -12.49 8.41 -0.45
C LYS A 93 -12.49 6.95 0.03
N THR A 94 -13.36 6.11 -0.51
CA THR A 94 -13.42 4.68 -0.14
C THR A 94 -12.15 3.92 -0.54
N LEU A 95 -11.64 4.15 -1.75
CA LEU A 95 -10.41 3.52 -2.21
C LEU A 95 -9.19 4.03 -1.45
N GLN A 96 -9.15 5.33 -1.17
CA GLN A 96 -8.12 5.97 -0.37
C GLN A 96 -8.02 5.33 1.02
N GLN A 97 -9.15 5.16 1.72
CA GLN A 97 -9.18 4.54 3.04
C GLN A 97 -8.60 3.13 3.04
N ILE A 98 -8.89 2.33 2.01
CA ILE A 98 -8.32 0.98 1.90
C ILE A 98 -6.82 1.07 1.58
N ALA A 99 -6.46 1.84 0.56
CA ALA A 99 -5.08 1.98 0.09
C ALA A 99 -4.11 2.47 1.18
N LEU A 100 -4.56 3.37 2.07
CA LEU A 100 -3.75 3.86 3.20
C LEU A 100 -3.39 2.78 4.23
N ASN A 101 -4.06 1.62 4.21
CA ASN A 101 -3.77 0.49 5.09
C ASN A 101 -3.07 -0.67 4.35
N ILE A 102 -2.67 -0.47 3.10
CA ILE A 102 -2.00 -1.47 2.28
C ILE A 102 -0.49 -1.18 2.23
N PRO A 103 0.41 -2.17 2.36
CA PRO A 103 1.84 -1.91 2.31
C PRO A 103 2.26 -1.30 0.97
N TRP A 104 3.17 -0.32 1.01
CA TRP A 104 3.51 0.53 -0.13
C TRP A 104 3.84 -0.21 -1.43
N GLY A 105 4.60 -1.31 -1.37
CA GLY A 105 4.94 -2.11 -2.55
C GLY A 105 3.72 -2.74 -3.24
N HIS A 106 2.65 -3.04 -2.51
CA HIS A 106 1.38 -3.53 -3.05
C HIS A 106 0.60 -2.38 -3.71
N ASN A 107 0.58 -1.20 -3.07
CA ASN A 107 -0.01 0.00 -3.68
C ASN A 107 0.63 0.35 -5.02
N ILE A 108 1.97 0.35 -5.10
CA ILE A 108 2.68 0.54 -6.38
C ILE A 108 2.25 -0.52 -7.39
N LEU A 109 2.26 -1.79 -7.01
CA LEU A 109 1.92 -2.88 -7.92
C LEU A 109 0.50 -2.71 -8.50
N ILE A 110 -0.48 -2.39 -7.66
CA ILE A 110 -1.88 -2.19 -8.06
C ILE A 110 -2.00 -0.97 -8.97
N MET A 111 -1.39 0.17 -8.62
CA MET A 111 -1.43 1.38 -9.46
C MET A 111 -0.79 1.17 -10.84
N GLN A 112 0.27 0.37 -10.91
CA GLN A 112 0.99 0.12 -12.15
C GLN A 112 0.22 -0.85 -13.06
N LYS A 113 -0.31 -1.94 -12.49
CA LYS A 113 -0.93 -3.03 -13.26
C LYS A 113 -2.40 -2.81 -13.56
N ILE A 114 -3.13 -2.15 -12.66
CA ILE A 114 -4.58 -2.05 -12.73
C ILE A 114 -4.99 -0.62 -13.06
N LYS A 115 -5.91 -0.43 -14.00
CA LYS A 115 -6.41 0.89 -14.39
C LYS A 115 -7.82 1.15 -13.88
N VAL A 116 -8.67 0.14 -13.91
CA VAL A 116 -10.10 0.25 -13.57
C VAL A 116 -10.28 0.35 -12.05
N ALA A 117 -11.05 1.36 -11.61
CA ALA A 117 -11.25 1.63 -10.18
C ALA A 117 -11.92 0.46 -9.41
N LYS A 118 -12.92 -0.21 -10.01
CA LYS A 118 -13.58 -1.38 -9.41
C LYS A 118 -12.62 -2.55 -9.22
N GLU A 119 -11.77 -2.79 -10.21
CA GLU A 119 -10.75 -3.84 -10.14
C GLU A 119 -9.67 -3.51 -9.10
N LYS A 120 -9.24 -2.25 -9.00
CA LYS A 120 -8.35 -1.79 -7.90
C LYS A 120 -8.98 -2.06 -6.54
N GLN A 121 -10.28 -1.75 -6.38
CA GLN A 121 -10.99 -1.99 -5.14
C GLN A 121 -10.95 -3.46 -4.74
N TYR A 122 -11.20 -4.35 -5.70
CA TYR A 122 -11.14 -5.79 -5.49
C TYR A 122 -9.75 -6.21 -4.99
N TYR A 123 -8.68 -5.87 -5.71
CA TYR A 123 -7.33 -6.30 -5.33
C TYR A 123 -6.86 -5.66 -4.01
N LEU A 124 -7.23 -4.42 -3.72
CA LEU A 124 -6.93 -3.77 -2.45
C LEU A 124 -7.64 -4.49 -1.28
N ARG A 125 -8.92 -4.81 -1.43
CA ARG A 125 -9.68 -5.56 -0.41
C ARG A 125 -9.14 -6.96 -0.23
N ALA A 126 -8.97 -7.72 -1.32
CA ALA A 126 -8.42 -9.06 -1.27
C ALA A 126 -7.02 -9.10 -0.63
N THR A 127 -6.16 -8.11 -0.90
CA THR A 127 -4.84 -8.00 -0.24
C THR A 127 -4.98 -7.81 1.26
N LYS A 128 -5.91 -6.95 1.70
CA LYS A 128 -6.19 -6.71 3.13
C LYS A 128 -6.76 -7.95 3.81
N ASP A 129 -7.79 -8.55 3.21
CA ASP A 129 -8.62 -9.58 3.84
C ASP A 129 -7.91 -10.93 3.87
N TYR A 130 -7.11 -11.26 2.83
CA TYR A 130 -6.38 -12.52 2.73
C TYR A 130 -4.90 -12.42 3.08
N GLY A 131 -4.42 -11.23 3.48
CA GLY A 131 -3.02 -11.02 3.84
C GLY A 131 -2.02 -11.37 2.73
N TRP A 132 -2.39 -11.11 1.46
CA TRP A 132 -1.54 -11.50 0.33
C TRP A 132 -0.19 -10.80 0.39
N SER A 133 0.88 -11.60 0.28
CA SER A 133 2.21 -11.07 -0.02
C SER A 133 2.21 -10.44 -1.41
N ARG A 134 3.21 -9.59 -1.68
CA ARG A 134 3.32 -8.88 -2.97
C ARG A 134 3.40 -9.85 -4.15
N ASN A 135 4.04 -11.01 -3.95
CA ASN A 135 4.15 -12.06 -4.96
C ASN A 135 2.82 -12.77 -5.19
N ILE A 136 2.07 -13.05 -4.12
CA ILE A 136 0.73 -13.64 -4.24
C ILE A 136 -0.18 -12.66 -4.97
N LEU A 137 -0.21 -11.38 -4.58
CA LEU A 137 -0.97 -10.35 -5.29
C LEU A 137 -0.60 -10.28 -6.78
N LEU A 138 0.69 -10.29 -7.12
CA LEU A 138 1.13 -10.31 -8.51
C LEU A 138 0.60 -11.52 -9.26
N ASN A 139 0.67 -12.70 -8.64
CA ASN A 139 0.15 -13.93 -9.24
C ASN A 139 -1.37 -13.82 -9.45
N GLN A 140 -2.13 -13.35 -8.47
CA GLN A 140 -3.58 -13.17 -8.56
C GLN A 140 -3.99 -12.19 -9.66
N ILE A 141 -3.20 -11.13 -9.88
CA ILE A 141 -3.37 -10.23 -11.01
C ILE A 141 -3.11 -10.97 -12.34
N LYS A 142 -2.03 -11.76 -12.44
CA LYS A 142 -1.69 -12.51 -13.67
C LYS A 142 -2.77 -13.51 -14.07
N VAL A 143 -3.42 -14.14 -13.09
CA VAL A 143 -4.50 -15.10 -13.34
C VAL A 143 -5.88 -14.44 -13.39
N ASP A 144 -5.96 -13.10 -13.44
CA ASP A 144 -7.20 -12.32 -13.48
C ASP A 144 -8.24 -12.81 -12.47
N ALA A 145 -7.86 -12.78 -11.18
CA ALA A 145 -8.75 -13.17 -10.09
C ALA A 145 -10.03 -12.32 -10.04
N PHE A 146 -9.95 -11.05 -10.47
CA PHE A 146 -11.11 -10.16 -10.51
C PHE A 146 -12.20 -10.66 -11.46
N SER A 147 -11.87 -10.98 -12.71
CA SER A 147 -12.86 -11.46 -13.68
C SER A 147 -13.50 -12.77 -13.22
N ARG A 148 -12.71 -13.68 -12.64
CA ARG A 148 -13.20 -14.96 -12.11
C ARG A 148 -14.14 -14.79 -10.91
N HIS A 149 -13.82 -13.87 -10.01
CA HIS A 149 -14.70 -13.52 -8.90
C HIS A 149 -16.04 -12.95 -9.41
N LYS A 150 -15.97 -12.02 -10.38
CA LYS A 150 -17.16 -11.43 -11.00
C LYS A 150 -18.03 -12.46 -11.73
N SER A 151 -17.45 -13.49 -12.35
CA SER A 151 -18.24 -14.56 -12.98
C SER A 151 -18.95 -15.44 -11.97
N ILE A 152 -18.35 -15.68 -10.80
CA ILE A 152 -18.97 -16.49 -9.73
C ILE A 152 -20.16 -15.74 -9.11
N GLU A 153 -20.03 -14.44 -8.83
CA GLU A 153 -21.14 -13.64 -8.30
C GLU A 153 -22.36 -13.59 -9.24
N LYS A 154 -22.15 -13.74 -10.56
CA LYS A 154 -23.23 -13.79 -11.55
C LYS A 154 -23.95 -15.15 -11.62
N GLN A 155 -23.33 -16.23 -11.12
CA GLN A 155 -23.93 -17.57 -11.15
C GLN A 155 -24.81 -17.86 -9.91
N HIS A 156 -24.72 -17.01 -8.88
CA HIS A 156 -25.46 -17.14 -7.63
C HIS A 156 -26.60 -16.12 -7.45
N ASN A 157 -26.93 -15.36 -8.49
CA ASN A 157 -28.10 -14.47 -8.59
C ASN A 157 -29.02 -14.96 -9.71
#